data_AF-A0A0C3QCH2-F1
#
_entry.id   AF-A0A0C3QCH2-F1
#
_cell.length_a   1.000
_cell.length_b   1.000
_cell.length_c   1.000
_cell.angle_alpha   90.00
_cell.angle_beta   90.00
_cell.angle_gamma   90.00
#
_symmetry.space_group_name_H-M   'P 1'
#
loop_
_entity.id
_entity.type
_entity.pdbx_description
1 polymer ?
#
loop_
_entity_poly.entity_id
_entity_poly.type
_entity_poly.pdbx_seq_one_letter_code
_entity_poly.pdbx_strand_id
1 'polypeptide(L)'
;IPAMHGYAHNRLCQCSHHPKYVAGTGLEDFETCERFFSISNDCARVTRHATRFHRHQLIDIFLSQWSEDKFLSSAQFIRNNYIQALSILRDNALILNKELSSKKLTEDAVHSWLDEESQYLSGLIREPEHETMTVAYIEALQALAAAEA
;
A
#
# COMPACT_ATOMS: atom_id res chain seq x y z
N ILE A 1 -6.01 -7.03 -2.41
CA ILE A 1 -4.73 -6.35 -2.77
C ILE A 1 -4.91 -4.92 -2.28
N PRO A 2 -4.36 -4.58 -1.10
CA PRO A 2 -4.78 -3.39 -0.36
C PRO A 2 -3.87 -2.18 -0.52
N ALA A 3 -2.63 -2.41 -0.95
CA ALA A 3 -1.62 -1.38 -1.12
C ALA A 3 -1.81 -0.54 -2.41
N MET A 4 -2.86 -0.78 -3.21
CA MET A 4 -3.06 -0.08 -4.48
C MET A 4 -3.32 1.42 -4.28
N HIS A 5 -3.96 1.81 -3.18
CA HIS A 5 -4.19 3.23 -2.88
C HIS A 5 -2.89 3.96 -2.50
N GLY A 6 -1.92 3.27 -1.89
CA GLY A 6 -0.62 3.86 -1.59
C GLY A 6 0.10 4.34 -2.85
N TYR A 7 -0.02 3.59 -3.95
CA TYR A 7 0.57 3.96 -5.23
C TYR A 7 -0.13 5.10 -5.97
N ALA A 8 -1.32 5.53 -5.51
CA ALA A 8 -2.03 6.68 -6.08
C ALA A 8 -1.44 8.04 -5.63
N HIS A 9 -0.64 8.07 -4.56
CA HIS A 9 0.08 9.26 -4.14
C HIS A 9 1.30 9.51 -5.04
N ASN A 10 1.80 10.75 -5.09
CA ASN A 10 3.06 11.03 -5.77
C ASN A 10 4.22 10.22 -5.15
N ARG A 11 5.24 9.89 -5.95
CA ARG A 11 6.32 8.98 -5.51
C ARG A 11 7.05 9.47 -4.26
N LEU A 12 7.29 10.78 -4.14
CA LEU A 12 7.93 11.37 -2.96
C LEU A 12 7.14 11.10 -1.67
N CYS A 13 5.82 11.26 -1.71
CA CYS A 13 4.94 10.91 -0.59
C CYS A 13 5.00 9.42 -0.27
N GLN A 14 5.05 8.56 -1.30
CA GLN A 14 5.16 7.11 -1.12
C GLN A 14 6.44 6.73 -0.38
N CYS A 15 7.58 7.34 -0.69
CA CYS A 15 8.87 7.00 -0.06
C CYS A 15 8.81 7.11 1.48
N SER A 16 8.04 8.05 2.02
CA SER A 16 7.95 8.26 3.47
C SER A 16 6.72 7.60 4.13
N HIS A 17 5.61 7.42 3.40
CA HIS A 17 4.32 7.06 4.00
C HIS A 17 3.72 5.77 3.47
N HIS A 18 4.30 5.17 2.42
CA HIS A 18 3.72 3.94 1.87
C HIS A 18 3.81 2.81 2.92
N PRO A 19 2.73 2.06 3.17
CA PRO A 19 2.65 0.95 4.14
C PRO A 19 3.86 0.00 4.15
N LYS A 20 4.40 -0.30 2.96
CA LYS A 20 5.59 -1.18 2.79
C LYS A 20 6.88 -0.64 3.42
N TYR A 21 7.01 0.67 3.56
CA TYR A 21 8.22 1.33 4.05
C TYR A 21 8.09 1.80 5.50
N VAL A 22 6.86 1.88 6.02
CA VAL A 22 6.61 2.29 7.41
C VAL A 22 6.71 1.08 8.34
N ALA A 23 7.77 1.05 9.14
CA ALA A 23 7.97 0.03 10.16
C ALA A 23 6.78 -0.03 11.14
N GLY A 24 6.37 -1.24 11.51
CA GLY A 24 5.22 -1.48 12.40
C GLY A 24 3.88 -1.68 11.68
N THR A 25 3.79 -1.35 10.39
CA THR A 25 2.61 -1.64 9.56
C THR A 25 2.32 -3.14 9.45
N GLY A 26 3.37 -3.96 9.40
CA GLY A 26 3.24 -5.42 9.33
C GLY A 26 2.54 -5.90 8.06
N LEU A 27 1.61 -6.85 8.23
CA LEU A 27 0.79 -7.43 7.16
C LEU A 27 -0.59 -6.76 7.05
N GLU A 28 -0.75 -5.58 7.65
CA GLU A 28 -2.01 -4.83 7.62
C GLU A 28 -2.33 -4.36 6.19
N ASP A 29 -3.61 -4.47 5.86
CA ASP A 29 -4.14 -4.10 4.55
C ASP A 29 -4.74 -2.68 4.55
N PHE A 30 -5.00 -2.11 5.73
CA PHE A 30 -5.65 -0.81 5.92
C PHE A 30 -7.06 -0.70 5.29
N GLU A 31 -7.69 -1.81 4.92
CA GLU A 31 -9.04 -1.85 4.33
C GLU A 31 -10.14 -1.84 5.42
N THR A 32 -9.77 -1.81 6.70
CA THR A 32 -10.75 -1.92 7.80
C THR A 32 -11.81 -0.83 7.77
N CYS A 33 -11.47 0.40 7.39
CA CYS A 33 -12.45 1.48 7.24
C CYS A 33 -13.41 1.22 6.08
N GLU A 34 -12.90 0.76 4.93
CA GLU A 34 -13.74 0.44 3.76
C GLU A 34 -14.69 -0.72 4.07
N ARG A 35 -14.17 -1.79 4.70
CA ARG A 35 -14.97 -2.92 5.17
C ARG A 35 -16.04 -2.48 6.15
N PHE A 36 -15.73 -1.56 7.08
CA PHE A 36 -16.68 -0.98 8.02
C PHE A 36 -17.79 -0.19 7.31
N PHE A 37 -17.45 0.74 6.41
CA PHE A 37 -18.47 1.51 5.69
C PHE A 37 -19.32 0.62 4.79
N SER A 38 -18.72 -0.39 4.14
CA SER A 38 -19.45 -1.37 3.35
C SER A 38 -20.51 -2.10 4.15
N ILE A 39 -20.16 -2.67 5.32
CA ILE A 39 -21.12 -3.38 6.17
C ILE A 39 -22.12 -2.43 6.85
N SER A 40 -21.74 -1.17 7.09
CA SER A 40 -22.66 -0.16 7.65
C SER A 40 -23.87 0.13 6.75
N ASN A 41 -23.76 -0.15 5.44
CA ASN A 41 -24.89 -0.01 4.52
C ASN A 41 -26.07 -0.93 4.85
N ASP A 42 -25.84 -2.04 5.56
CA ASP A 42 -26.91 -2.93 6.01
C ASP A 42 -27.89 -2.21 6.97
N CYS A 43 -27.39 -1.21 7.70
CA CYS A 43 -28.22 -0.35 8.54
C CYS A 43 -29.08 0.64 7.75
N ALA A 44 -28.70 1.00 6.52
CA ALA A 44 -29.42 2.00 5.73
C ALA A 44 -30.86 1.56 5.41
N ARG A 45 -31.07 0.26 5.16
CA ARG A 45 -32.40 -0.28 4.82
C ARG A 45 -33.37 -0.21 6.01
N VAL A 46 -32.92 -0.60 7.20
CA VAL A 46 -33.76 -0.65 8.41
C VAL A 46 -34.00 0.73 9.04
N THR A 47 -33.11 1.69 8.79
CA THR A 47 -33.20 3.05 9.35
C THR A 47 -33.89 4.07 8.43
N ARG A 48 -34.12 3.72 7.14
CA ARG A 48 -34.66 4.63 6.12
C ARG A 48 -35.98 5.29 6.53
N HIS A 49 -36.91 4.48 7.06
CA HIS A 49 -38.24 4.93 7.45
C HIS A 49 -38.43 4.98 8.99
N ALA A 50 -37.35 4.76 9.75
CA ALA A 50 -37.39 4.84 11.20
C ALA A 50 -37.50 6.30 11.67
N THR A 51 -38.17 6.50 12.81
CA THR A 51 -38.12 7.79 13.52
C THR A 51 -36.69 8.12 13.91
N ARG A 52 -36.39 9.39 14.21
CA ARG A 52 -35.05 9.82 14.64
C ARG A 52 -34.54 9.01 15.83
N PHE A 53 -35.41 8.74 16.80
CA PHE A 53 -35.06 7.94 17.98
C PHE A 53 -34.66 6.51 17.61
N HIS A 54 -35.51 5.79 16.87
CA HIS A 54 -35.22 4.42 16.47
C HIS A 54 -34.04 4.30 15.50
N ARG A 55 -33.82 5.29 14.64
CA ARG A 55 -32.63 5.35 13.79
C ARG A 55 -31.36 5.35 14.63
N HIS A 56 -31.26 6.23 15.63
CA HIS A 56 -30.07 6.30 16.49
C HIS A 56 -29.90 5.01 17.29
N GLN A 57 -30.99 4.47 17.85
CA GLN A 57 -30.95 3.22 18.59
C GLN A 57 -30.43 2.05 17.74
N LEU A 58 -30.90 1.92 16.50
CA LEU A 58 -30.44 0.86 15.59
C LEU A 58 -28.98 1.00 15.19
N ILE A 59 -28.52 2.24 14.93
CA ILE A 59 -27.11 2.50 14.62
C ILE A 59 -26.22 2.16 15.83
N ASP A 60 -26.63 2.54 17.04
CA ASP A 60 -25.91 2.26 18.28
C ASP A 60 -25.76 0.75 18.54
N ILE A 61 -26.85 -0.01 18.37
CA ILE A 61 -26.84 -1.47 18.47
C ILE A 61 -25.90 -2.08 17.42
N PHE A 62 -25.96 -1.62 16.18
CA PHE A 62 -25.08 -2.10 15.11
C PHE A 62 -23.61 -1.87 15.42
N LEU A 63 -23.23 -0.66 15.87
CA LEU A 63 -21.85 -0.33 16.20
C LEU A 63 -21.35 -1.15 17.39
N SER A 64 -22.20 -1.35 18.40
CA SER A 64 -21.89 -2.17 19.57
C SER A 64 -21.60 -3.61 19.17
N GLN A 65 -22.50 -4.22 18.38
CA GLN A 65 -22.32 -5.59 17.89
C GLN A 65 -21.06 -5.72 17.02
N TRP A 66 -20.87 -4.80 16.08
CA TRP A 66 -19.68 -4.82 15.22
C TRP A 66 -18.38 -4.73 16.02
N SER A 67 -18.34 -3.87 17.04
CA SER A 67 -17.19 -3.75 17.93
C SER A 67 -16.91 -5.05 18.68
N GLU A 68 -17.95 -5.71 19.20
CA GLU A 68 -17.81 -6.98 19.90
C GLU A 68 -17.30 -8.09 18.95
N ASP A 69 -17.87 -8.19 17.75
CA ASP A 69 -17.42 -9.15 16.73
C ASP A 69 -15.95 -8.94 16.34
N LYS A 70 -15.51 -7.68 16.21
CA LYS A 70 -14.11 -7.33 15.96
C LYS A 70 -13.20 -7.68 17.12
N PHE A 71 -13.64 -7.42 18.34
CA PHE A 71 -12.88 -7.81 19.52
C PHE A 71 -12.70 -9.33 19.58
N LEU A 72 -13.78 -10.10 19.39
CA LEU A 72 -13.74 -11.57 19.40
C LEU A 72 -12.89 -12.17 18.28
N SER A 73 -12.88 -11.55 17.10
CA SER A 73 -12.06 -12.02 15.96
C SER A 73 -10.60 -11.54 16.00
N SER A 74 -10.26 -10.57 16.85
CA SER A 74 -8.92 -9.96 16.90
C SER A 74 -7.80 -10.97 17.20
N ALA A 75 -8.03 -11.89 18.13
CA ALA A 75 -7.03 -12.90 18.50
C ALA A 75 -6.72 -13.84 17.33
N GLN A 76 -7.75 -14.27 16.59
CA GLN A 76 -7.58 -15.11 15.41
C GLN A 76 -6.87 -14.34 14.29
N PHE A 77 -7.21 -13.07 14.09
CA PHE A 77 -6.54 -12.20 13.12
C PHE A 77 -5.05 -12.07 13.41
N ILE A 78 -4.68 -11.72 14.66
CA ILE A 78 -3.27 -11.61 15.08
C ILE A 78 -2.53 -12.93 14.89
N ARG A 79 -3.13 -14.05 15.32
CA ARG A 79 -2.51 -15.38 15.16
C ARG A 79 -2.28 -15.73 13.69
N ASN A 80 -3.26 -15.48 12.83
CA ASN A 80 -3.16 -15.77 11.40
C ASN A 80 -2.06 -14.92 10.74
N ASN A 81 -2.00 -13.62 11.05
CA ASN A 81 -0.95 -12.73 10.55
C ASN A 81 0.43 -13.15 11.05
N TYR A 82 0.55 -13.58 12.31
CA TYR A 82 1.80 -14.09 12.86
C TYR A 82 2.29 -15.34 12.11
N ILE A 83 1.41 -16.32 11.89
CA ILE A 83 1.75 -17.53 11.13
C ILE A 83 2.14 -17.19 9.69
N GLN A 84 1.42 -16.25 9.07
CA GLN A 84 1.72 -15.78 7.72
C GLN A 84 3.10 -15.10 7.66
N ALA A 85 3.43 -14.26 8.63
CA ALA A 85 4.73 -13.60 8.72
C ALA A 85 5.87 -14.63 8.83
N LEU A 86 5.71 -15.67 9.65
CA LEU A 86 6.69 -16.75 9.76
C LEU A 86 6.86 -17.49 8.44
N SER A 87 5.77 -17.76 7.69
CA SER A 87 5.87 -18.39 6.37
C SER A 87 6.62 -17.50 5.38
N ILE A 88 6.29 -16.20 5.33
CA ILE A 88 6.97 -15.23 4.46
C ILE A 88 8.46 -15.18 4.77
N LEU A 89 8.84 -15.12 6.05
CA LEU A 89 10.25 -15.12 6.46
C LEU A 89 10.95 -16.41 6.02
N ARG A 90 10.34 -17.57 6.25
CA ARG A 90 10.90 -18.86 5.84
C ARG A 90 11.08 -18.96 4.33
N ASP A 91 10.04 -18.62 3.58
CA ASP A 91 9.94 -18.88 2.14
C ASP A 91 10.73 -17.83 1.33
N ASN A 92 10.67 -16.56 1.74
CA ASN A 92 11.30 -15.48 0.99
C ASN A 92 12.76 -15.24 1.39
N ALA A 93 13.22 -15.61 2.59
CA ALA A 93 14.61 -15.35 3.01
C ALA A 93 15.62 -16.04 2.08
N LEU A 94 15.33 -17.27 1.64
CA LEU A 94 16.20 -17.99 0.71
C LEU A 94 16.26 -17.32 -0.67
N ILE A 95 15.10 -16.85 -1.16
CA ILE A 95 15.00 -16.15 -2.44
C ILE A 95 15.76 -14.82 -2.36
N LEU A 96 15.53 -14.04 -1.30
CA LEU A 96 16.19 -12.76 -1.07
C LEU A 96 17.71 -12.92 -0.99
N ASN A 97 18.20 -13.86 -0.17
CA ASN A 97 19.64 -14.12 -0.04
C ASN A 97 20.28 -14.55 -1.37
N LYS A 98 19.58 -15.36 -2.16
CA LYS A 98 20.05 -15.79 -3.49
C LYS A 98 20.15 -14.60 -4.44
N GLU A 99 19.14 -13.73 -4.48
CA GLU A 99 19.12 -12.55 -5.35
C GLU A 99 20.15 -11.49 -4.93
N LEU A 100 20.31 -11.25 -3.62
CA LEU A 100 21.36 -10.36 -3.10
C LEU A 100 22.74 -10.88 -3.47
N SER A 101 22.98 -12.18 -3.29
CA SER A 101 24.26 -12.81 -3.63
C SER A 101 24.55 -12.78 -5.13
N SER A 102 23.56 -13.08 -5.98
CA SER A 102 23.72 -13.09 -7.43
C SER A 102 24.03 -11.71 -7.99
N LYS A 103 23.45 -10.67 -7.39
CA LYS A 103 23.65 -9.26 -7.78
C LYS A 103 24.80 -8.57 -7.02
N LYS A 104 25.47 -9.27 -6.10
CA LYS A 104 26.51 -8.72 -5.22
C LYS A 104 26.04 -7.49 -4.42
N LEU A 105 24.78 -7.53 -3.98
CA LEU A 105 24.15 -6.48 -3.18
C LEU A 105 24.10 -6.89 -1.72
N THR A 106 24.10 -5.90 -0.84
CA THR A 106 23.81 -6.07 0.60
C THR A 106 22.40 -5.59 0.89
N GLU A 107 21.82 -6.06 2.00
CA GLU A 107 20.51 -5.61 2.47
C GLU A 107 20.53 -4.10 2.78
N ASP A 108 21.61 -3.62 3.41
CA ASP A 108 21.82 -2.19 3.68
C ASP A 108 21.80 -1.32 2.41
N ALA A 109 22.38 -1.81 1.31
CA ALA A 109 22.35 -1.09 0.03
C ALA A 109 20.92 -1.02 -0.55
N VAL A 110 20.11 -2.06 -0.36
CA VAL A 110 18.71 -2.02 -0.81
C VAL A 110 17.89 -1.05 0.05
N HIS A 111 18.17 -0.99 1.35
CA HIS A 111 17.52 -0.03 2.24
C HIS A 111 17.91 1.42 1.92
N SER A 112 19.17 1.69 1.56
CA SER A 112 19.62 3.04 1.22
C SER A 112 18.94 3.60 -0.03
N TRP A 113 18.52 2.76 -0.97
CA TRP A 113 17.83 3.20 -2.19
C TRP A 113 16.56 4.00 -1.92
N LEU A 114 15.84 3.71 -0.84
CA LEU A 114 14.63 4.46 -0.50
C LEU A 114 14.97 5.90 -0.06
N ASP A 115 16.05 6.05 0.70
CA ASP A 115 16.56 7.36 1.15
C ASP A 115 17.15 8.15 -0.02
N GLU A 116 17.91 7.48 -0.89
CA GLU A 116 18.46 8.04 -2.13
C GLU A 116 17.35 8.54 -3.06
N GLU A 117 16.30 7.73 -3.25
CA GLU A 117 15.13 8.10 -4.04
C GLU A 117 14.39 9.29 -3.42
N SER A 118 14.21 9.31 -2.10
CA SER A 118 13.59 10.44 -1.39
C SER A 118 14.40 11.72 -1.56
N GLN A 119 15.73 11.66 -1.39
CA GLN A 119 16.62 12.81 -1.59
C GLN A 119 16.56 13.33 -3.02
N TYR A 120 16.66 12.44 -4.00
CA TYR A 120 16.55 12.78 -5.42
C TYR A 120 15.24 13.50 -5.73
N LEU A 121 14.11 12.91 -5.34
CA LEU A 121 12.78 13.47 -5.61
C LEU A 121 12.50 14.77 -4.87
N SER A 122 13.10 14.97 -3.69
CA SER A 122 12.95 16.22 -2.93
C SER A 122 13.64 17.42 -3.59
N GLY A 123 14.78 17.18 -4.26
CA GLY A 123 15.52 18.20 -5.01
C GLY A 123 15.03 18.41 -6.44
N LEU A 124 14.15 17.53 -6.93
CA LEU A 124 13.66 17.53 -8.30
C LEU A 124 12.54 18.55 -8.51
N ILE A 125 12.91 19.82 -8.72
CA ILE A 125 11.96 20.89 -9.09
C ILE A 125 11.49 20.73 -10.55
N ARG A 126 12.38 20.25 -11.42
CA ARG A 126 12.13 19.99 -12.83
C ARG A 126 13.04 18.85 -13.29
N GLU A 127 12.59 18.07 -14.27
CA GLU A 127 13.42 17.02 -14.90
C GLU A 127 14.74 17.63 -15.42
N PRO A 128 15.88 16.93 -15.24
CA PRO A 128 17.17 17.43 -15.70
C PRO A 128 17.16 17.59 -17.23
N GLU A 129 17.56 18.76 -17.72
CA GLU A 129 17.46 19.11 -19.14
C GLU A 129 18.21 18.14 -20.06
N HIS A 130 19.35 17.61 -19.60
CA HIS A 130 20.11 16.60 -20.32
C HIS A 130 19.34 15.28 -20.48
N GLU A 131 18.61 14.85 -19.44
CA GLU A 131 17.80 13.63 -19.49
C GLU A 131 16.61 13.83 -20.44
N THR A 132 15.94 14.98 -20.36
CA THR A 132 14.85 15.33 -21.28
C THR A 132 15.32 15.38 -22.73
N MET A 133 16.49 15.96 -23.00
CA MET A 133 17.10 15.95 -24.33
C MET A 133 17.44 14.54 -24.81
N THR A 134 17.98 13.69 -23.94
CA THR A 134 18.36 12.32 -24.31
C THR A 134 17.13 11.48 -24.65
N VAL A 135 16.07 11.59 -23.86
CA VAL A 135 14.79 10.92 -24.13
C VAL A 135 14.22 11.42 -25.47
N ALA A 136 14.14 12.73 -25.68
CA ALA A 136 13.65 13.30 -26.93
C ALA A 136 14.49 12.86 -28.15
N TYR A 137 15.80 12.73 -28.00
CA TYR A 137 16.68 12.22 -29.04
C TYR A 137 16.40 10.74 -29.37
N ILE A 138 16.23 9.89 -28.37
CA ILE A 138 15.88 8.49 -28.56
C ILE A 138 14.50 8.36 -29.22
N GLU A 139 13.51 9.15 -28.79
CA GLU A 139 12.19 9.19 -29.41
C GLU A 139 12.28 9.61 -30.89
N ALA A 140 13.12 10.58 -31.22
CA ALA A 140 13.35 11.00 -32.60
C ALA A 140 14.01 9.89 -33.44
N LEU A 141 14.97 9.14 -32.88
CA LEU A 141 15.58 7.98 -33.55
C LEU A 141 14.56 6.86 -33.80
N GLN A 142 13.68 6.59 -32.83
CA GLN A 142 12.62 5.60 -32.98
C GLN A 142 11.61 6.02 -34.07
N ALA A 143 11.25 7.30 -34.11
CA ALA A 143 10.37 7.84 -35.14
C ALA A 143 11.00 7.76 -36.54
N LEU A 144 12.31 8.05 -36.66
CA LEU A 144 13.05 7.91 -37.92
C LEU A 144 13.05 6.45 -38.39
N ALA A 145 13.42 5.51 -37.52
CA ALA A 145 13.45 4.08 -37.84
C ALA A 145 12.08 3.54 -38.27
N ALA A 146 10.98 4.04 -37.67
CA ALA A 146 9.63 3.67 -38.05
C ALA A 146 9.19 4.27 -39.39
N ALA A 147 9.73 5.43 -39.78
CA ALA A 147 9.42 6.07 -41.06
C ALA A 147 10.23 5.49 -42.22
N GLU A 148 11.39 4.90 -41.93
CA GLU A 148 12.28 4.23 -42.90
C GLU A 148 11.93 2.74 -43.14
N ALA A 149 11.04 2.16 -42.32
CA ALA A 149 10.54 0.78 -42.44
C ALA A 149 9.31 0.69 -43.36
#